data_AF-A0A024UWV3-F1
#
_entry.id   AF-A0A024UWV3-F1
#
_cell.length_a   1.000
_cell.length_b   1.000
_cell.length_c   1.000
_cell.angle_alpha   90.00
_cell.angle_beta   90.00
_cell.angle_gamma   90.00
#
_symmetry.space_group_name_H-M   'P 1'
#
loop_
_entity.id
_entity.type
_entity.pdbx_description
1 polymer ?
#
loop_
_entity_poly.entity_id
_entity_poly.type
_entity_poly.pdbx_seq_one_letter_code
_entity_poly.pdbx_strand_id
1 'polypeptide(L)'
;MCQRRVNLRVVQDMVLKNRILQENESKKARNHEVSLRAPHTAIERIKAKKRQELKALDDGVEVLILNQPSSIEAMNVARMLSPRFAETINYSPDITKNSADDVRVKTLLQSDRIGSYYR
;
A
#
# COMPACT_ATOMS: atom_id res chain seq x y z
N MET A 1 -66.89 -23.68 -26.44
CA MET A 1 -65.74 -22.94 -27.03
C MET A 1 -65.02 -22.01 -26.03
N CYS A 2 -65.70 -21.38 -25.07
CA CYS A 2 -65.07 -20.44 -24.12
C CYS A 2 -64.09 -21.11 -23.13
N GLN A 3 -64.42 -22.29 -22.58
CA GLN A 3 -63.57 -22.99 -21.61
C GLN A 3 -62.17 -23.34 -22.15
N ARG A 4 -62.08 -23.75 -23.42
CA ARG A 4 -60.80 -24.06 -24.08
C ARG A 4 -59.90 -22.82 -24.19
N ARG A 5 -60.46 -21.64 -24.48
CA ARG A 5 -59.69 -20.39 -24.58
C ARG A 5 -59.16 -19.93 -23.23
N VAL A 6 -59.97 -20.06 -22.18
CA VAL A 6 -59.55 -19.75 -20.81
C VAL A 6 -58.41 -20.66 -20.38
N ASN A 7 -58.53 -21.97 -20.58
CA ASN A 7 -57.47 -22.92 -20.24
C ASN A 7 -56.17 -22.64 -21.01
N LEU A 8 -56.24 -22.30 -22.31
CA LEU A 8 -55.06 -21.93 -23.10
C LEU A 8 -54.36 -20.67 -22.57
N ARG A 9 -55.12 -19.63 -22.17
CA ARG A 9 -54.54 -18.43 -21.55
C ARG A 9 -53.89 -18.72 -20.22
N VAL A 10 -54.53 -19.52 -19.35
CA VAL A 10 -53.97 -19.91 -18.05
C VAL A 10 -52.64 -20.66 -18.23
N VAL A 11 -52.56 -21.57 -19.20
CA VAL A 11 -51.32 -22.30 -19.50
C VAL A 11 -50.25 -21.36 -20.05
N GLN A 12 -50.60 -20.43 -20.95
CA GLN A 12 -49.67 -19.43 -21.47
C GLN A 12 -49.12 -18.52 -20.36
N ASP A 13 -49.99 -18.02 -19.47
CA ASP A 13 -49.58 -17.19 -18.34
C ASP A 13 -48.70 -17.96 -17.35
N MET A 14 -48.99 -19.25 -17.13
CA MET A 14 -48.16 -20.12 -16.29
C MET A 14 -46.76 -20.31 -16.90
N VAL A 15 -46.67 -20.56 -18.21
CA VAL A 15 -45.39 -20.68 -18.92
C VAL A 15 -44.60 -19.37 -18.88
N LEU A 16 -45.26 -18.23 -19.08
CA LEU A 16 -44.63 -16.92 -18.99
C LEU A 16 -44.09 -16.64 -17.58
N LYS A 17 -44.89 -16.93 -16.54
CA LYS A 17 -44.45 -16.79 -15.14
C LYS A 17 -43.23 -17.66 -14.82
N ASN A 18 -43.24 -18.93 -15.26
CA ASN A 18 -42.12 -19.84 -15.06
C ASN A 18 -40.85 -19.34 -15.75
N ARG A 19 -40.97 -18.81 -16.98
CA ARG A 19 -39.84 -18.22 -17.70
C ARG A 19 -39.27 -17.00 -16.98
N ILE A 20 -40.13 -16.10 -16.48
CA ILE A 20 -39.70 -14.93 -15.71
C ILE A 20 -38.98 -15.35 -14.41
N LEU A 21 -39.49 -16.38 -13.73
CA LEU A 21 -38.86 -16.93 -12.53
C LEU A 21 -37.47 -17.49 -12.85
N GLN A 22 -37.33 -18.31 -13.89
CA GLN A 22 -36.04 -18.85 -14.33
C GLN A 22 -35.05 -17.76 -14.72
N GLU A 23 -35.50 -16.74 -15.45
CA GLU A 23 -34.66 -15.61 -15.83
C GLU A 23 -34.18 -14.84 -14.59
N ASN A 24 -35.05 -14.62 -13.61
CA ASN A 24 -34.69 -13.95 -12.35
C ASN A 24 -33.71 -14.78 -11.51
N GLU A 25 -33.89 -16.09 -11.43
CA GLU A 25 -32.95 -17.00 -10.75
C GLU A 25 -31.58 -16.99 -11.44
N SER A 26 -31.55 -17.04 -12.78
CA SER A 26 -30.29 -16.96 -13.54
C SER A 26 -29.55 -15.63 -13.32
N LYS A 27 -30.29 -14.52 -13.16
CA LYS A 27 -29.71 -13.20 -12.87
C LYS A 27 -29.17 -13.15 -11.45
N LYS A 28 -29.90 -13.69 -10.47
CA LYS A 28 -29.45 -13.77 -9.08
C LYS A 28 -28.18 -14.61 -8.94
N ALA A 29 -28.11 -15.76 -9.61
CA ALA A 29 -26.93 -16.61 -9.61
C ALA A 29 -25.69 -15.88 -10.16
N ARG A 30 -25.82 -15.24 -11.33
CA ARG A 30 -24.74 -14.43 -11.92
C ARG A 30 -24.32 -13.27 -11.01
N ASN A 31 -25.27 -12.55 -10.43
CA ASN A 31 -24.97 -11.45 -9.51
C ASN A 31 -24.25 -11.93 -8.25
N HIS A 32 -24.60 -13.12 -7.75
CA HIS A 32 -23.92 -13.71 -6.60
C HIS A 32 -22.45 -14.03 -6.91
N GLU A 33 -22.17 -14.66 -8.05
CA GLU A 33 -20.79 -14.94 -8.48
C GLU A 33 -19.97 -13.66 -8.68
N VAL A 34 -20.57 -12.64 -9.29
CA VAL A 34 -19.93 -11.33 -9.45
C VAL A 34 -19.70 -10.68 -8.08
N SER A 35 -20.65 -10.76 -7.16
CA SER A 35 -20.53 -10.20 -5.81
C SER A 35 -19.39 -10.85 -5.01
N LEU A 36 -19.12 -12.14 -5.21
CA LEU A 36 -18.00 -12.82 -4.56
C LEU A 36 -16.65 -12.32 -5.08
N ARG A 37 -16.56 -11.99 -6.38
CA ARG A 37 -15.32 -11.50 -7.02
C ARG A 37 -15.15 -9.98 -6.94
N ALA A 38 -16.24 -9.24 -6.83
CA ALA A 38 -16.28 -7.78 -6.76
C ALA A 38 -15.31 -7.18 -5.73
N PRO A 39 -15.24 -7.63 -4.46
CA PRO A 39 -14.34 -7.04 -3.48
C PRO A 39 -12.87 -7.20 -3.89
N HIS A 40 -12.49 -8.37 -4.41
CA HIS A 40 -11.14 -8.60 -4.90
C HIS A 40 -10.81 -7.67 -6.08
N THR A 41 -11.72 -7.53 -7.04
CA THR A 41 -11.50 -6.61 -8.18
C THR A 41 -11.42 -5.15 -7.75
N ALA A 42 -12.19 -4.73 -6.74
CA ALA A 42 -12.13 -3.38 -6.19
C ALA A 42 -10.79 -3.13 -5.48
N ILE A 43 -10.31 -4.09 -4.69
CA ILE A 43 -9.00 -4.03 -4.04
C ILE A 43 -7.88 -3.91 -5.08
N GLU A 44 -7.90 -4.73 -6.13
CA GLU A 44 -6.88 -4.67 -7.19
C GLU A 44 -6.89 -3.34 -7.93
N ARG A 45 -8.07 -2.74 -8.17
CA ARG A 45 -8.17 -1.38 -8.73
C ARG A 45 -7.54 -0.33 -7.82
N ILE A 46 -7.81 -0.40 -6.50
CA ILE A 46 -7.22 0.53 -5.53
C ILE A 46 -5.70 0.39 -5.49
N LYS A 47 -5.18 -0.84 -5.47
CA LYS A 47 -3.74 -1.11 -5.51
C LYS A 47 -3.11 -0.59 -6.80
N ALA A 48 -3.74 -0.84 -7.95
CA ALA A 48 -3.26 -0.36 -9.24
C ALA A 48 -3.21 1.18 -9.28
N LYS A 49 -4.25 1.86 -8.79
CA LYS A 49 -4.28 3.32 -8.69
C LYS A 49 -3.15 3.85 -7.82
N LYS A 50 -2.97 3.29 -6.61
CA LYS A 50 -1.86 3.68 -5.72
C LYS A 50 -0.49 3.47 -6.37
N ARG A 51 -0.30 2.36 -7.11
CA ARG A 51 0.95 2.12 -7.85
C ARG A 51 1.18 3.14 -8.95
N GLN A 52 0.14 3.55 -9.66
CA GLN A 52 0.24 4.61 -10.68
C GLN A 52 0.57 5.97 -10.05
N GLU A 53 -0.05 6.30 -8.93
CA GLU A 53 0.23 7.54 -8.18
C GLU A 53 1.69 7.55 -7.67
N LEU A 54 2.16 6.43 -7.10
CA LEU A 54 3.56 6.29 -6.67
C LEU A 54 4.52 6.40 -7.86
N LYS A 55 4.21 5.73 -8.98
CA LYS A 55 5.03 5.82 -10.18
C LYS A 55 5.10 7.25 -10.72
N ALA A 56 3.98 7.95 -10.80
CA ALA A 56 3.96 9.34 -11.26
C ALA A 56 4.77 10.27 -10.34
N LEU A 57 4.76 10.00 -9.04
CA LEU A 57 5.61 10.71 -8.08
C LEU A 57 7.10 10.40 -8.33
N ASP A 58 7.47 9.13 -8.48
CA ASP A 58 8.84 8.70 -8.78
C ASP A 58 9.34 9.31 -10.10
N ASP A 59 8.53 9.24 -11.17
CA ASP A 59 8.84 9.84 -12.47
C ASP A 59 9.03 11.38 -12.34
N GLY A 60 8.22 12.04 -11.51
CA GLY A 60 8.35 13.47 -11.21
C GLY A 60 9.67 13.82 -10.49
N VAL A 61 10.09 12.97 -9.55
CA VAL A 61 11.39 13.12 -8.86
C VAL A 61 12.55 12.91 -9.85
N GLU A 62 12.47 11.91 -10.73
CA GLU A 62 13.49 11.68 -11.75
C GLU A 62 13.66 12.89 -12.68
N VAL A 63 12.57 13.51 -13.12
CA VAL A 63 12.62 14.73 -13.93
C VAL A 63 13.34 15.87 -13.20
N LEU A 64 13.07 16.05 -11.89
CA LEU A 64 13.77 17.06 -11.09
C LEU A 64 15.27 16.80 -10.98
N ILE A 65 15.66 15.52 -10.88
CA ILE A 65 17.07 15.10 -10.83
C ILE A 65 17.75 15.34 -12.19
N LEU A 66 17.12 14.93 -13.29
CA LEU A 66 17.66 15.03 -14.65
C LEU A 66 17.83 16.47 -15.14
N ASN A 67 17.01 17.39 -14.64
CA ASN A 67 17.07 18.80 -14.99
C ASN A 67 18.15 19.58 -14.22
N GLN A 68 18.87 18.96 -13.28
CA GLN A 68 19.94 19.66 -12.56
C GLN A 68 21.19 19.82 -13.43
N PRO A 69 21.86 20.98 -13.39
CA PRO A 69 23.01 21.26 -14.23
C PRO A 69 24.28 20.53 -13.77
N SER A 70 24.32 20.05 -12.52
CA SER A 70 25.42 19.25 -11.99
C SER A 70 24.95 17.96 -11.34
N SER A 71 25.81 16.93 -11.39
CA SER A 71 25.57 15.64 -10.75
C SER A 71 25.50 15.73 -9.22
N ILE A 72 26.18 16.70 -8.62
CA ILE A 72 26.15 16.95 -7.17
C ILE A 72 24.79 17.52 -6.76
N GLU A 73 24.26 18.49 -7.50
CA GLU A 73 22.93 19.06 -7.23
C GLU A 73 21.83 18.02 -7.46
N ALA A 74 21.93 17.23 -8.53
CA ALA A 74 21.04 16.10 -8.80
C ALA A 74 20.99 15.12 -7.61
N MET A 75 22.16 14.82 -7.03
CA MET A 75 22.28 13.92 -5.88
C MET A 75 21.73 14.54 -4.59
N ASN A 76 21.92 15.85 -4.38
CA ASN A 76 21.34 16.56 -3.24
C ASN A 76 19.81 16.58 -3.31
N VAL A 77 19.23 16.81 -4.49
CA VAL A 77 17.78 16.73 -4.72
C VAL A 77 17.27 15.31 -4.44
N ALA A 78 17.96 14.28 -4.94
CA ALA A 78 17.60 12.89 -4.68
C ALA A 78 17.62 12.53 -3.18
N ARG A 79 18.62 13.02 -2.44
CA ARG A 79 18.75 12.84 -0.97
C ARG A 79 17.64 13.51 -0.18
N MET A 80 17.24 14.73 -0.54
CA MET A 80 16.17 15.44 0.14
C MET A 80 14.81 14.79 -0.06
N LEU A 81 14.57 14.22 -1.24
CA LEU A 81 13.25 13.69 -1.63
C LEU A 81 13.08 12.20 -1.30
N SER A 82 14.16 11.44 -1.16
CA SER A 82 14.07 10.00 -0.88
C SER A 82 15.01 9.56 0.25
N PRO A 83 14.46 8.99 1.34
CA PRO A 83 15.26 8.40 2.42
C PRO A 83 16.23 7.31 1.96
N ARG A 84 15.99 6.69 0.79
CA ARG A 84 16.86 5.66 0.22
C ARG A 84 18.25 6.20 -0.14
N PHE A 85 18.35 7.49 -0.48
CA PHE A 85 19.63 8.11 -0.85
C PHE A 85 20.31 8.82 0.33
N ALA A 86 19.69 8.85 1.51
CA ALA A 86 20.29 9.44 2.70
C ALA A 86 21.66 8.80 2.98
N GLU A 87 22.67 9.63 3.23
CA GLU A 87 24.00 9.14 3.60
C GLU A 87 23.92 8.40 4.93
N THR A 88 24.31 7.13 4.91
CA THR A 88 24.46 6.31 6.10
C THR A 88 25.83 6.60 6.73
N ILE A 89 25.84 7.56 7.66
CA ILE A 89 27.05 7.83 8.45
C ILE A 89 27.19 6.73 9.49
N ASN A 90 28.02 5.73 9.18
CA ASN A 90 28.40 4.69 10.12
C ASN A 90 29.58 5.18 10.96
N TYR A 91 29.30 5.58 12.19
CA TYR A 91 30.35 5.85 13.17
C TYR A 91 30.98 4.52 13.61
N SER A 92 32.21 4.27 13.17
CA SER A 92 33.05 3.24 13.78
C SER A 92 33.65 3.82 15.05
N PRO A 93 33.31 3.29 16.24
CA PRO A 93 33.95 3.75 17.46
C PRO A 93 35.42 3.36 17.44
N ASP A 94 36.32 4.31 17.70
CA ASP A 94 37.76 4.05 17.85
C ASP A 94 38.05 3.09 19.03
N ILE A 95 37.14 3.06 20.00
CA ILE A 95 37.20 2.17 21.14
C ILE A 95 36.18 1.05 20.92
N THR A 96 36.68 -0.18 20.79
CA THR A 96 35.82 -1.35 20.69
C THR A 96 35.01 -1.53 21.98
N LYS A 97 33.71 -1.83 21.84
CA LYS A 97 32.81 -2.07 22.98
C LYS A 97 33.38 -3.21 23.84
N ASN A 98 33.43 -3.00 25.16
CA ASN A 98 33.97 -3.93 26.16
C ASN A 98 35.50 -4.15 26.13
N SER A 99 36.26 -3.28 25.46
CA SER A 99 37.71 -3.26 25.60
C SER A 99 38.16 -2.71 26.95
N ALA A 100 39.42 -2.95 27.31
CA ALA A 100 40.03 -2.34 28.50
C ALA A 100 39.94 -0.80 28.46
N ASP A 101 40.08 -0.20 27.27
CA ASP A 101 39.93 1.24 27.08
C ASP A 101 38.47 1.72 27.21
N ASP A 102 37.49 0.93 26.79
CA ASP A 102 36.06 1.24 27.01
C ASP A 102 35.72 1.26 28.52
N VAL A 103 36.25 0.29 29.28
CA VAL A 103 36.08 0.25 30.74
C VAL A 103 36.76 1.44 31.41
N ARG A 104 37.97 1.80 30.95
CA ARG A 104 38.74 2.93 31.46
C ARG A 104 38.04 4.28 31.20
N VAL A 105 37.52 4.49 30.00
CA VAL A 105 36.76 5.71 29.67
C VAL A 105 35.46 5.79 30.48
N LYS A 106 34.74 4.68 30.62
CA LYS A 106 33.51 4.64 31.44
C LYS A 106 33.78 4.96 32.91
N THR A 107 34.87 4.44 33.47
CA THR A 107 35.27 4.74 34.86
C THR A 107 35.71 6.19 35.04
N LEU A 108 36.45 6.75 34.09
CA LEU A 108 36.80 8.18 34.09
C LEU A 108 35.56 9.08 34.05
N LEU A 109 34.63 8.82 33.13
CA LEU A 109 33.37 9.58 33.02
C LEU A 109 32.44 9.41 34.24
N GLN A 110 32.50 8.27 34.93
CA GLN A 110 31.77 8.07 36.18
C GLN A 110 32.40 8.85 37.34
N SER A 111 33.73 8.94 37.38
CA SER A 111 34.46 9.73 38.38
C SER A 111 34.36 11.24 38.14
N ASP A 112 34.18 11.65 36.88
CA ASP A 112 34.07 13.05 36.44
C ASP A 112 32.63 13.59 36.54
N ARG A 113 31.86 13.10 37.54
CA ARG A 113 30.63 13.78 37.96
C ARG A 113 31.01 15.15 38.52
N ILE A 114 31.10 16.14 37.63
CA ILE A 114 31.10 17.56 37.93
C ILE A 114 29.91 17.82 38.86
N GLY A 115 30.19 17.99 40.16
CA GLY A 115 29.16 18.17 41.19
C GLY A 115 29.48 17.64 42.59
N SER A 116 30.54 16.85 42.80
CA SER A 116 30.90 16.35 44.14
C SER A 116 31.71 17.35 45.01
N TYR A 117 31.44 18.65 44.91
CA TYR A 117 32.04 19.68 45.78
C TYR A 117 31.13 20.12 46.94
N TYR A 118 30.01 19.41 47.17
CA TYR A 118 29.20 19.58 48.38
C TYR A 118 28.83 18.22 48.97
N ARG A 119 29.75 17.65 49.74
CA ARG A 119 29.44 16.76 50.87
C ARG A 119 30.48 16.94 51.97
#